data_AF-A0AAX4PGQ6-F1
#
_entry.id   AF-A0AAX4PGQ6-F1
#
_cell.length_a   1.000
_cell.length_b   1.000
_cell.length_c   1.000
_cell.angle_alpha   90.00
_cell.angle_beta   90.00
_cell.angle_gamma   90.00
#
_symmetry.space_group_name_H-M   'P 1'
#
loop_
_entity.id
_entity.type
_entity.pdbx_description
1 polymer ?
#
loop_
_entity_poly.entity_id
_entity_poly.type
_entity_poly.pdbx_seq_one_letter_code
_entity_poly.pdbx_strand_id
1 'polypeptide(L)'
;MNRPLSNEEIECLNDILRTHQEVCVDFCIPERPTAPLNIENVPIASRIKMIQQFINKLEYNHTNQNYFNLSKARPYSRVMDTAKKILRDCLPIKCLEAVFLGMYLTNKMDDIERIPVSFKSKFGGKIYRHIILAVHHVPSGKYGAIGLSRKAELMYKDMKYGSMAELLQDYKDAYENLYHQVLKIWVGLPAPNDEFSYSPVCWRYFCFRGASWHEMTKSLESDISNSKKLFSKWLVQPGQKKQGASPEQEPPPSAETK
;
A
#
# COMPACT_ATOMS: atom_id res chain seq x y z
N MET A 1 -19.92 -12.18 57.56
CA MET A 1 -20.69 -10.99 57.97
C MET A 1 -20.43 -9.90 56.94
N ASN A 2 -21.41 -9.59 56.08
CA ASN A 2 -21.31 -8.44 55.18
C ASN A 2 -21.83 -7.22 55.94
N ARG A 3 -20.93 -6.30 56.26
CA ARG A 3 -21.31 -4.97 56.73
C ARG A 3 -22.09 -4.29 55.59
N PRO A 4 -23.21 -3.60 55.90
CA PRO A 4 -23.86 -2.75 54.90
C PRO A 4 -22.88 -1.66 54.45
N LEU A 5 -22.88 -1.37 53.15
CA LEU A 5 -22.04 -0.31 52.57
C LEU A 5 -22.36 1.03 53.26
N SER A 6 -21.34 1.83 53.53
CA SER A 6 -21.53 3.20 54.00
C SER A 6 -22.16 4.06 52.91
N ASN A 7 -22.78 5.17 53.31
CA ASN A 7 -23.36 6.11 52.35
C ASN A 7 -22.32 6.66 51.36
N GLU A 8 -21.08 6.87 51.81
CA GLU A 8 -19.95 7.30 50.96
C GLU A 8 -19.56 6.21 49.93
N GLU A 9 -19.59 4.94 50.33
CA GLU A 9 -19.31 3.81 49.43
C GLU A 9 -20.41 3.68 48.35
N ILE A 10 -21.67 3.91 48.75
CA ILE A 10 -22.83 3.92 47.83
C ILE A 10 -22.74 5.11 46.87
N GLU A 11 -22.37 6.29 47.36
CA GLU A 11 -22.23 7.51 46.56
C GLU A 11 -21.09 7.39 45.54
N CYS A 12 -19.94 6.84 45.95
CA CYS A 12 -18.83 6.53 45.05
C CYS A 12 -19.21 5.51 43.97
N LEU A 13 -19.94 4.44 44.33
CA LEU A 13 -20.45 3.47 43.35
C LEU A 13 -21.45 4.09 42.38
N ASN A 14 -22.32 4.98 42.86
CA ASN A 14 -23.26 5.71 42.01
C ASN A 14 -22.54 6.69 41.10
N ASP A 15 -21.45 7.34 41.54
CA ASP A 15 -20.61 8.19 40.69
C ASP A 15 -19.86 7.39 39.64
N ILE A 16 -19.33 6.22 39.98
CA ILE A 16 -18.71 5.29 39.01
C ILE A 16 -19.76 4.84 37.99
N LEU A 17 -20.97 4.45 38.43
CA LEU A 17 -22.06 4.04 37.55
C LEU A 17 -22.56 5.18 36.66
N ARG A 18 -22.66 6.42 37.19
CA ARG A 18 -22.98 7.63 36.42
C ARG A 18 -21.90 7.94 35.39
N THR A 19 -20.63 7.88 35.78
CA THR A 19 -19.50 8.08 34.87
C THR A 19 -19.50 7.01 33.76
N HIS A 20 -19.82 5.75 34.07
CA HIS A 20 -19.93 4.69 33.07
C HIS A 20 -21.20 4.78 32.20
N GLN A 21 -22.32 5.28 32.74
CA GLN A 21 -23.53 5.57 31.96
C GLN A 21 -23.35 6.80 31.06
N GLU A 22 -22.56 7.80 31.48
CA GLU A 22 -22.19 8.96 30.66
C GLU A 22 -21.14 8.61 29.58
N VAL A 23 -20.44 7.49 29.71
CA VAL A 23 -19.60 6.90 28.65
C VAL A 23 -20.44 6.01 27.70
N CYS A 24 -21.77 6.16 27.67
CA CYS A 24 -22.52 6.00 26.43
C CYS A 24 -22.33 7.26 25.57
N VAL A 25 -21.09 7.47 25.13
CA VAL A 25 -20.81 8.37 24.02
C VAL A 25 -21.57 7.80 22.83
N ASP A 26 -22.42 8.61 22.19
CA ASP A 26 -23.15 8.25 20.97
C ASP A 26 -22.16 7.85 19.86
N PHE A 27 -21.69 6.60 19.89
CA PHE A 27 -20.90 6.01 18.82
C PHE A 27 -21.87 5.74 17.68
N CYS A 28 -21.98 6.68 16.75
CA CYS A 28 -22.64 6.46 15.48
C CYS A 28 -21.97 5.26 14.80
N ILE A 29 -22.76 4.21 14.52
CA ILE A 29 -22.29 3.05 13.76
C ILE A 29 -21.89 3.58 12.37
N PRO A 30 -20.62 3.46 11.96
CA PRO A 30 -20.18 3.97 10.67
C PRO A 30 -20.87 3.21 9.54
N GLU A 31 -21.23 3.93 8.47
CA GLU A 31 -21.83 3.30 7.28
C GLU A 31 -20.84 2.32 6.67
N ARG A 32 -21.29 1.09 6.41
CA ARG A 32 -20.45 0.07 5.78
C ARG A 32 -20.25 0.40 4.30
N PRO A 33 -19.02 0.67 3.83
CA PRO A 33 -18.80 0.95 2.42
C PRO A 33 -19.05 -0.30 1.57
N THR A 34 -19.70 -0.11 0.43
CA THR A 34 -19.96 -1.18 -0.55
C THR A 34 -18.91 -1.12 -1.65
N ALA A 35 -18.28 -2.27 -1.94
CA ALA A 35 -17.32 -2.39 -3.03
C ALA A 35 -18.00 -2.19 -4.40
N PRO A 36 -17.32 -1.59 -5.39
CA PRO A 36 -17.91 -1.39 -6.71
C PRO A 36 -18.23 -2.73 -7.38
N LEU A 37 -19.46 -2.85 -7.90
CA LEU A 37 -19.95 -4.04 -8.61
C LEU A 37 -20.14 -3.73 -10.10
N ASN A 38 -20.07 -4.76 -10.95
CA ASN A 38 -20.38 -4.70 -12.40
C ASN A 38 -19.62 -3.61 -13.17
N ILE A 39 -18.38 -3.33 -12.78
CA ILE A 39 -17.58 -2.26 -13.38
C ILE A 39 -16.89 -2.65 -14.69
N GLU A 40 -17.08 -3.88 -15.18
CA GLU A 40 -16.34 -4.42 -16.34
C GLU A 40 -16.58 -3.63 -17.64
N ASN A 41 -17.81 -3.15 -17.84
CA ASN A 41 -18.18 -2.35 -19.03
C ASN A 41 -17.84 -0.86 -18.89
N VAL A 42 -17.29 -0.44 -17.75
CA VAL A 42 -16.93 0.95 -17.49
C VAL A 42 -15.51 1.19 -18.04
N PRO A 43 -15.21 2.37 -18.62
CA PRO A 43 -13.86 2.72 -19.04
C PRO A 43 -12.84 2.54 -17.91
N ILE A 44 -11.64 2.02 -18.22
CA ILE A 44 -10.64 1.64 -17.20
C ILE A 44 -10.32 2.77 -16.22
N ALA A 45 -10.17 4.01 -16.70
CA ALA A 45 -9.91 5.17 -15.84
C ALA A 45 -11.00 5.34 -14.77
N SER A 46 -12.26 5.13 -15.15
CA SER A 46 -13.40 5.20 -14.25
C SER A 46 -13.47 3.99 -13.32
N ARG A 47 -13.16 2.76 -13.80
CA ARG A 47 -13.03 1.57 -12.93
C ARG A 47 -12.03 1.79 -11.79
N ILE A 48 -10.81 2.22 -12.14
CA ILE A 48 -9.73 2.45 -11.18
C ILE A 48 -10.11 3.58 -10.20
N LYS A 49 -10.79 4.63 -10.68
CA LYS A 49 -11.31 5.70 -9.83
C LYS A 49 -12.38 5.22 -8.85
N MET A 50 -13.34 4.40 -9.28
CA MET A 50 -14.36 3.82 -8.40
C MET A 50 -13.75 2.92 -7.31
N ILE A 51 -12.75 2.10 -7.68
CA ILE A 51 -11.99 1.28 -6.73
C ILE A 51 -11.28 2.16 -5.70
N GLN A 52 -10.62 3.23 -6.14
CA GLN A 52 -9.97 4.17 -5.23
C GLN A 52 -10.97 4.86 -4.30
N GLN A 53 -12.12 5.29 -4.82
CA GLN A 53 -13.16 5.91 -4.01
C GLN A 53 -13.66 4.97 -2.91
N PHE A 54 -13.82 3.68 -3.22
CA PHE A 54 -14.13 2.67 -2.21
C PHE A 54 -13.00 2.54 -1.17
N ILE A 55 -11.74 2.45 -1.60
CA ILE A 55 -10.58 2.38 -0.69
C ILE A 55 -10.52 3.60 0.24
N ASN A 56 -10.85 4.80 -0.27
CA ASN A 56 -10.87 6.02 0.54
C ASN A 56 -11.93 5.98 1.64
N LYS A 57 -13.09 5.33 1.42
CA LYS A 57 -14.15 5.18 2.42
C LYS A 57 -13.76 4.30 3.61
N LEU A 58 -12.69 3.50 3.48
CA LEU A 58 -12.13 2.76 4.62
C LEU A 58 -11.28 3.66 5.52
N GLU A 59 -10.87 4.84 5.03
CA GLU A 59 -10.02 5.80 5.75
C GLU A 59 -8.59 5.31 6.05
N TYR A 60 -7.69 6.28 6.21
CA TYR A 60 -6.32 5.98 6.63
C TYR A 60 -6.31 5.64 8.13
N ASN A 61 -5.76 4.49 8.48
CA ASN A 61 -5.62 4.08 9.87
C ASN A 61 -4.55 4.92 10.57
N HIS A 62 -5.01 5.85 11.41
CA HIS A 62 -4.17 6.68 12.29
C HIS A 62 -3.88 6.05 13.65
N THR A 63 -4.43 4.85 13.92
CA THR A 63 -4.16 4.13 15.18
C THR A 63 -2.79 3.48 15.17
N ASN A 64 -2.30 3.18 16.37
CA ASN A 64 -1.03 2.48 16.60
C ASN A 64 -1.15 0.96 16.42
N GLN A 65 -2.31 0.44 16.03
CA GLN A 65 -2.56 -0.98 15.81
C GLN A 65 -2.64 -1.31 14.31
N ASN A 66 -2.20 -2.52 13.95
CA ASN A 66 -2.49 -3.11 12.66
C ASN A 66 -3.58 -4.17 12.85
N TYR A 67 -4.65 -4.10 12.06
CA TYR A 67 -5.79 -5.02 12.18
C TYR A 67 -5.63 -6.29 11.33
N PHE A 68 -4.77 -6.24 10.32
CA PHE A 68 -4.62 -7.28 9.31
C PHE A 68 -3.18 -7.81 9.24
N ASN A 69 -3.01 -9.01 8.67
CA ASN A 69 -1.69 -9.61 8.50
C ASN A 69 -0.96 -8.96 7.32
N LEU A 70 0.15 -8.28 7.62
CA LEU A 70 0.94 -7.48 6.68
C LEU A 70 2.18 -8.20 6.11
N SER A 71 2.36 -9.50 6.39
CA SER A 71 3.54 -10.23 5.92
C SER A 71 3.61 -10.24 4.40
N LYS A 72 4.71 -9.69 3.86
CA LYS A 72 5.01 -9.70 2.42
C LYS A 72 5.61 -11.02 1.94
N ALA A 73 6.15 -11.82 2.86
CA ALA A 73 6.79 -13.10 2.60
C ALA A 73 5.76 -14.23 2.65
N ARG A 74 4.72 -14.13 1.83
CA ARG A 74 3.63 -15.11 1.75
C ARG A 74 3.14 -15.23 0.31
N PRO A 75 2.53 -16.36 -0.06
CA PRO A 75 2.00 -16.55 -1.41
C PRO A 75 0.87 -15.55 -1.71
N TYR A 76 0.64 -15.30 -2.99
CA TYR A 76 -0.36 -14.36 -3.47
C TYR A 76 -1.77 -14.69 -2.98
N SER A 77 -2.14 -15.98 -2.94
CA SER A 77 -3.41 -16.44 -2.37
C SER A 77 -3.65 -15.96 -0.94
N ARG A 78 -2.61 -15.97 -0.10
CA ARG A 78 -2.72 -15.41 1.25
C ARG A 78 -2.89 -13.90 1.21
N VAL A 79 -2.23 -13.18 0.31
CA VAL A 79 -2.47 -11.73 0.08
C VAL A 79 -3.96 -11.48 -0.21
N MET A 80 -4.56 -12.28 -1.09
CA MET A 80 -6.00 -12.21 -1.41
C MET A 80 -6.90 -12.51 -0.20
N ASP A 81 -6.55 -13.50 0.64
CA ASP A 81 -7.29 -13.79 1.89
C ASP A 81 -7.38 -12.56 2.81
N THR A 82 -6.30 -11.78 2.92
CA THR A 82 -6.35 -10.53 3.71
C THR A 82 -7.18 -9.47 3.03
N ALA A 83 -7.15 -9.33 1.70
CA ALA A 83 -8.02 -8.39 1.02
C ALA A 83 -9.51 -8.72 1.25
N LYS A 84 -9.89 -10.00 1.19
CA LYS A 84 -11.25 -10.46 1.57
C LYS A 84 -11.58 -10.12 3.02
N LYS A 85 -10.62 -10.30 3.94
CA LYS A 85 -10.80 -9.92 5.34
C LYS A 85 -11.01 -8.41 5.51
N ILE A 86 -10.29 -7.57 4.77
CA ILE A 86 -10.49 -6.10 4.76
C ILE A 86 -11.91 -5.76 4.29
N LEU A 87 -12.40 -6.37 3.20
CA LEU A 87 -13.76 -6.18 2.69
C LEU A 87 -14.85 -6.63 3.68
N ARG A 88 -14.57 -7.68 4.45
CA ARG A 88 -15.50 -8.22 5.43
C ARG A 88 -15.52 -7.40 6.72
N ASP A 89 -14.37 -6.96 7.19
CA ASP A 89 -14.26 -6.31 8.49
C ASP A 89 -14.43 -4.77 8.38
N CYS A 90 -14.20 -4.19 7.19
CA CYS A 90 -14.37 -2.75 6.88
C CYS A 90 -13.67 -1.80 7.87
N LEU A 91 -12.53 -2.21 8.42
CA LEU A 91 -11.74 -1.39 9.35
C LEU A 91 -10.79 -0.45 8.60
N PRO A 92 -10.33 0.64 9.23
CA PRO A 92 -9.31 1.51 8.67
C PRO A 92 -8.03 0.79 8.27
N ILE A 93 -7.44 1.24 7.15
CA ILE A 93 -6.27 0.58 6.55
C ILE A 93 -5.10 1.55 6.31
N LYS A 94 -3.89 1.03 6.08
CA LYS A 94 -2.71 1.78 5.67
C LYS A 94 -2.32 1.44 4.23
N CYS A 95 -1.23 2.04 3.77
CA CYS A 95 -0.74 1.92 2.40
C CYS A 95 -0.56 0.48 1.90
N LEU A 96 -0.09 -0.46 2.73
CA LEU A 96 0.12 -1.85 2.29
C LEU A 96 -1.19 -2.64 2.16
N GLU A 97 -2.11 -2.46 3.09
CA GLU A 97 -3.46 -3.06 3.01
C GLU A 97 -4.21 -2.54 1.78
N ALA A 98 -4.08 -1.24 1.47
CA ALA A 98 -4.65 -0.66 0.25
C ALA A 98 -4.07 -1.29 -1.03
N VAL A 99 -2.79 -1.67 -1.04
CA VAL A 99 -2.18 -2.41 -2.15
C VAL A 99 -2.75 -3.83 -2.26
N PHE A 100 -2.94 -4.53 -1.15
CA PHE A 100 -3.56 -5.86 -1.15
C PHE A 100 -4.99 -5.80 -1.69
N LEU A 101 -5.75 -4.82 -1.21
CA LEU A 101 -7.13 -4.60 -1.62
C LEU A 101 -7.23 -4.17 -3.08
N GLY A 102 -6.35 -3.28 -3.53
CA GLY A 102 -6.24 -2.88 -4.93
C GLY A 102 -5.95 -4.07 -5.85
N MET A 103 -5.02 -4.96 -5.46
CA MET A 103 -4.74 -6.19 -6.21
C MET A 103 -5.99 -7.08 -6.32
N TYR A 104 -6.72 -7.26 -5.22
CA TYR A 104 -7.94 -8.10 -5.20
C TYR A 104 -9.07 -7.52 -6.05
N LEU A 105 -9.40 -6.23 -5.88
CA LEU A 105 -10.50 -5.57 -6.59
C LEU A 105 -10.26 -5.43 -8.11
N THR A 106 -9.01 -5.54 -8.54
CA THR A 106 -8.62 -5.51 -9.95
C THR A 106 -8.22 -6.89 -10.49
N ASN A 107 -8.36 -7.96 -9.71
CA ASN A 107 -7.82 -9.27 -10.08
C ASN A 107 -8.48 -9.91 -11.32
N LYS A 108 -9.73 -9.53 -11.61
CA LYS A 108 -10.50 -10.01 -12.78
C LYS A 108 -10.37 -9.10 -14.01
N MET A 109 -9.49 -8.10 -13.95
CA MET A 109 -9.24 -7.19 -15.07
C MET A 109 -8.02 -7.66 -15.85
N ASP A 110 -8.24 -8.41 -16.93
CA ASP A 110 -7.16 -9.00 -17.74
C ASP A 110 -6.46 -7.98 -18.66
N ASP A 111 -7.04 -6.79 -18.80
CA ASP A 111 -6.52 -5.67 -19.58
C ASP A 111 -5.53 -4.78 -18.82
N ILE A 112 -5.23 -5.11 -17.56
CA ILE A 112 -4.28 -4.37 -16.73
C ILE A 112 -3.18 -5.23 -16.11
N GLU A 113 -2.03 -4.60 -15.87
CA GLU A 113 -0.99 -5.12 -15.00
C GLU A 113 -0.95 -4.32 -13.69
N ARG A 114 -0.68 -5.03 -12.58
CA ARG A 114 -0.73 -4.49 -11.21
C ARG A 114 0.65 -4.63 -10.59
N ILE A 115 1.36 -3.51 -10.43
CA ILE A 115 2.79 -3.50 -10.13
C ILE A 115 3.02 -2.79 -8.78
N PRO A 116 3.51 -3.49 -7.74
CA PRO A 116 3.76 -2.84 -6.45
C PRO A 116 4.98 -1.91 -6.55
N VAL A 117 4.84 -0.68 -6.06
CA VAL A 117 5.91 0.31 -6.02
C VAL A 117 6.09 0.82 -4.60
N SER A 118 7.30 0.68 -4.06
CA SER A 118 7.63 1.13 -2.69
C SER A 118 8.60 2.30 -2.71
N PHE A 119 8.39 3.26 -1.83
CA PHE A 119 9.25 4.43 -1.63
C PHE A 119 9.92 4.38 -0.26
N LYS A 120 11.20 4.75 -0.20
CA LYS A 120 11.92 5.13 1.03
C LYS A 120 12.28 6.60 0.91
N SER A 121 11.84 7.42 1.85
CA SER A 121 12.17 8.84 1.89
C SER A 121 12.67 9.26 3.28
N LYS A 122 13.25 10.46 3.36
CA LYS A 122 13.76 11.08 4.59
C LYS A 122 13.17 12.48 4.74
N PHE A 123 12.71 12.81 5.95
CA PHE A 123 12.27 14.15 6.32
C PHE A 123 12.59 14.40 7.80
N GLY A 124 13.14 15.56 8.14
CA GLY A 124 13.50 15.90 9.53
C GLY A 124 14.37 14.85 10.22
N GLY A 125 15.35 14.27 9.50
CA GLY A 125 16.21 13.21 10.01
C GLY A 125 15.59 11.80 10.08
N LYS A 126 14.26 11.67 9.97
CA LYS A 126 13.53 10.40 10.08
C LYS A 126 13.31 9.74 8.72
N ILE A 127 13.29 8.41 8.72
CA ILE A 127 13.04 7.58 7.52
C ILE A 127 11.58 7.17 7.46
N TYR A 128 10.98 7.35 6.29
CA TYR A 128 9.61 6.97 5.98
C TYR A 128 9.59 5.90 4.90
N ARG A 129 8.59 5.01 4.97
CA ARG A 129 8.34 3.97 3.98
C ARG A 129 6.88 4.02 3.57
N HIS A 130 6.64 3.87 2.28
CA HIS A 130 5.31 3.94 1.68
C HIS A 130 5.26 3.02 0.47
N ILE A 131 4.06 2.62 0.07
CA ILE A 131 3.84 1.71 -1.06
C ILE A 131 2.52 2.07 -1.76
N ILE A 132 2.51 1.96 -3.08
CA ILE A 132 1.33 2.08 -3.95
C ILE A 132 1.26 0.87 -4.89
N LEU A 133 0.13 0.72 -5.57
CA LEU A 133 -0.07 -0.22 -6.66
C LEU A 133 -0.16 0.57 -7.96
N ALA A 134 0.92 0.57 -8.74
CA ALA A 134 0.89 1.11 -10.09
C ALA A 134 0.01 0.20 -10.96
N VAL A 135 -0.81 0.82 -11.80
CA VAL A 135 -1.72 0.16 -12.72
C VAL A 135 -1.31 0.54 -14.13
N HIS A 136 -1.06 -0.45 -14.96
CA HIS A 136 -0.74 -0.28 -16.38
C HIS A 136 -1.89 -0.86 -17.20
N HIS A 137 -2.55 -0.03 -18.02
CA HIS A 137 -3.59 -0.50 -18.93
C HIS A 137 -2.98 -0.86 -20.27
N VAL A 138 -2.79 -2.17 -20.48
CA VAL A 138 -2.02 -2.77 -21.57
C VAL A 138 -2.49 -2.29 -22.95
N PRO A 139 -3.80 -2.24 -23.28
CA PRO A 139 -4.25 -1.78 -24.59
C PRO A 139 -3.89 -0.32 -24.91
N SER A 140 -3.90 0.56 -23.91
CA SER A 140 -3.62 1.99 -24.12
C SER A 140 -2.16 2.41 -23.86
N GLY A 141 -1.39 1.55 -23.20
CA GLY A 141 -0.06 1.88 -22.68
C GLY A 141 -0.06 2.89 -21.52
N LYS A 142 -1.22 3.30 -21.00
CA LYS A 142 -1.32 4.32 -19.95
C LYS A 142 -1.11 3.74 -18.56
N TYR A 143 -0.46 4.53 -17.72
CA TYR A 143 -0.21 4.25 -16.31
C TYR A 143 -1.05 5.16 -15.41
N GLY A 144 -1.37 4.63 -14.24
CA GLY A 144 -1.97 5.33 -13.11
C GLY A 144 -1.65 4.56 -11.83
N ALA A 145 -2.32 4.88 -10.72
CA ALA A 145 -2.06 4.21 -9.45
C ALA A 145 -3.26 4.15 -8.52
N ILE A 146 -3.32 3.06 -7.77
CA ILE A 146 -4.18 2.85 -6.60
C ILE A 146 -3.31 2.87 -5.36
N GLY A 147 -3.76 3.52 -4.29
CA GLY A 147 -3.06 3.46 -3.02
C GLY A 147 -3.76 4.23 -1.92
N LEU A 148 -3.18 4.23 -0.73
CA LEU A 148 -3.66 5.04 0.37
C LEU A 148 -2.49 5.69 1.09
N SER A 149 -2.68 6.94 1.47
CA SER A 149 -1.67 7.76 2.13
C SER A 149 -2.35 8.82 2.99
N ARG A 150 -1.59 9.37 3.92
CA ARG A 150 -1.99 10.56 4.70
C ARG A 150 -1.97 11.84 3.86
N LYS A 151 -1.43 11.78 2.64
CA LYS A 151 -1.26 12.88 1.71
C LYS A 151 -1.84 12.47 0.36
N ALA A 152 -2.76 13.27 -0.17
CA ALA A 152 -3.53 12.92 -1.35
C ALA A 152 -2.64 12.78 -2.60
N GLU A 153 -1.56 13.56 -2.64
CA GLU A 153 -0.55 13.58 -3.70
C GLU A 153 0.30 12.31 -3.73
N LEU A 154 0.28 11.52 -2.65
CA LEU A 154 1.05 10.28 -2.49
C LEU A 154 0.13 9.04 -2.48
N MET A 155 -1.03 9.08 -3.11
CA MET A 155 -1.92 7.92 -3.25
C MET A 155 -2.39 7.76 -4.69
N TYR A 156 -3.67 7.97 -4.99
CA TYR A 156 -4.25 7.83 -6.32
C TYR A 156 -3.56 8.69 -7.39
N LYS A 157 -3.45 8.13 -8.60
CA LYS A 157 -3.05 8.86 -9.81
C LYS A 157 -3.93 8.43 -10.98
N ASP A 158 -4.45 9.39 -11.74
CA ASP A 158 -5.27 9.13 -12.93
C ASP A 158 -4.51 8.29 -13.97
N MET A 159 -5.25 7.54 -14.78
CA MET A 159 -4.72 6.73 -15.89
C MET A 159 -4.29 7.60 -17.09
N LYS A 160 -3.30 8.49 -16.91
CA LYS A 160 -2.88 9.48 -17.91
C LYS A 160 -1.41 9.41 -18.33
N TYR A 161 -0.56 8.83 -17.49
CA TYR A 161 0.89 8.82 -17.68
C TYR A 161 1.25 7.88 -18.84
N GLY A 162 2.14 8.32 -19.73
CA GLY A 162 2.57 7.56 -20.91
C GLY A 162 3.61 6.49 -20.62
N SER A 163 4.22 6.52 -19.43
CA SER A 163 5.26 5.58 -19.02
C SER A 163 5.27 5.38 -17.50
N MET A 164 5.91 4.31 -17.04
CA MET A 164 6.15 4.11 -15.60
C MET A 164 7.07 5.21 -15.07
N ALA A 165 8.09 5.61 -15.84
CA ALA A 165 8.99 6.70 -15.51
C ALA A 165 8.25 8.02 -15.18
N GLU A 166 7.30 8.43 -16.03
CA GLU A 166 6.48 9.63 -15.82
C GLU A 166 5.65 9.53 -14.53
N LEU A 167 5.01 8.38 -14.29
CA LEU A 167 4.24 8.16 -13.06
C LEU A 167 5.13 8.27 -11.81
N LEU A 168 6.31 7.66 -11.82
CA LEU A 168 7.22 7.69 -10.67
C LEU A 168 7.84 9.07 -10.47
N GLN A 169 8.06 9.84 -11.53
CA GLN A 169 8.51 11.23 -11.45
C GLN A 169 7.48 12.08 -10.71
N ASP A 170 6.20 11.93 -11.04
CA ASP A 170 5.11 12.65 -10.35
C ASP A 170 5.07 12.35 -8.84
N TYR A 171 5.26 11.09 -8.43
CA TYR A 171 5.41 10.76 -7.00
C TYR A 171 6.67 11.35 -6.38
N LYS A 172 7.80 11.35 -7.09
CA LYS A 172 9.05 11.94 -6.61
C LYS A 172 8.87 13.43 -6.34
N ASP A 173 8.28 14.15 -7.29
CA ASP A 173 8.01 15.58 -7.18
C ASP A 173 7.02 15.84 -6.03
N ALA A 174 5.98 15.01 -5.87
CA ALA A 174 5.06 15.09 -4.75
C ALA A 174 5.74 14.91 -3.38
N TYR A 175 6.71 14.00 -3.25
CA TYR A 175 7.51 13.89 -2.03
C TYR A 175 8.36 15.13 -1.77
N GLU A 176 9.04 15.64 -2.80
CA GLU A 176 9.92 16.80 -2.68
C GLU A 176 9.15 18.07 -2.34
N ASN A 177 7.94 18.24 -2.89
CA ASN A 177 7.01 19.31 -2.52
C ASN A 177 6.53 19.19 -1.06
N LEU A 178 6.54 17.98 -0.49
CA LEU A 178 6.28 17.72 0.92
C LEU A 178 7.57 17.74 1.77
N TYR A 179 8.66 18.27 1.22
CA TYR A 179 9.99 18.40 1.84
C TYR A 179 10.69 17.05 2.15
N HIS A 180 10.19 15.95 1.59
CA HIS A 180 10.85 14.66 1.70
C HIS A 180 11.95 14.51 0.66
N GLN A 181 13.13 14.05 1.09
CA GLN A 181 14.15 13.53 0.18
C GLN A 181 13.83 12.08 -0.17
N VAL A 182 13.61 11.77 -1.46
CA VAL A 182 13.43 10.38 -1.91
C VAL A 182 14.78 9.67 -1.98
N LEU A 183 14.95 8.63 -1.18
CA LEU A 183 16.21 7.88 -1.09
C LEU A 183 16.24 6.68 -2.04
N LYS A 184 15.14 5.90 -2.05
CA LYS A 184 15.02 4.69 -2.86
C LYS A 184 13.60 4.51 -3.37
N ILE A 185 13.47 4.05 -4.60
CA ILE A 185 12.20 3.59 -5.16
C ILE A 185 12.39 2.15 -5.61
N TRP A 186 11.56 1.24 -5.11
CA TRP A 186 11.53 -0.15 -5.57
C TRP A 186 10.31 -0.38 -6.43
N VAL A 187 10.51 -0.99 -7.59
CA VAL A 187 9.43 -1.42 -8.48
C VAL A 187 9.44 -2.95 -8.53
N GLY A 188 8.28 -3.54 -8.30
CA GLY A 188 8.07 -4.97 -8.39
C GLY A 188 7.88 -5.46 -9.83
N LEU A 189 7.38 -6.69 -9.95
CA LEU A 189 6.83 -7.22 -11.21
C LEU A 189 5.30 -7.30 -11.11
N PRO A 190 4.58 -7.40 -12.24
CA PRO A 190 3.13 -7.59 -12.24
C PRO A 190 2.68 -8.74 -11.33
N ALA A 191 1.66 -8.50 -10.52
CA ALA A 191 1.05 -9.50 -9.66
C ALA A 191 0.29 -10.56 -10.50
N PRO A 192 0.21 -11.83 -10.02
CA PRO A 192 -0.56 -12.88 -10.70
C PRO A 192 -2.05 -12.54 -10.80
N ASN A 193 -2.70 -12.82 -11.94
CA ASN A 193 -4.17 -12.68 -12.08
C ASN A 193 -4.95 -13.87 -11.49
N ASP A 194 -4.27 -14.95 -11.14
CA ASP A 194 -4.87 -16.08 -10.41
C ASP A 194 -4.88 -15.79 -8.91
N GLU A 195 -6.10 -15.61 -8.36
CA GLU A 195 -6.33 -15.35 -6.95
C GLU A 195 -5.80 -16.49 -6.05
N PHE A 196 -5.78 -17.72 -6.54
CA PHE A 196 -5.35 -18.91 -5.79
C PHE A 196 -3.85 -19.20 -5.96
N SER A 197 -3.12 -18.34 -6.67
CA SER A 197 -1.72 -18.54 -6.95
C SER A 197 -0.88 -18.69 -5.68
N TYR A 198 -0.08 -19.76 -5.63
CA TYR A 198 0.93 -19.97 -4.61
C TYR A 198 2.23 -19.22 -4.89
N SER A 199 2.34 -18.55 -6.05
CA SER A 199 3.50 -17.72 -6.37
C SER A 199 3.60 -16.53 -5.40
N PRO A 200 4.82 -16.13 -4.99
CA PRO A 200 5.00 -14.92 -4.21
C PRO A 200 4.76 -13.68 -5.07
N VAL A 201 4.42 -12.57 -4.41
CA VAL A 201 4.45 -11.26 -5.06
C VAL A 201 5.90 -10.78 -5.16
N CYS A 202 6.32 -10.40 -6.36
CA CYS A 202 7.62 -9.76 -6.54
C CYS A 202 7.54 -8.28 -6.14
N TRP A 203 7.83 -7.98 -4.87
CA TRP A 203 7.71 -6.62 -4.32
C TRP A 203 8.84 -5.65 -4.74
N ARG A 204 10.00 -6.19 -5.11
CA ARG A 204 11.26 -5.42 -5.29
C ARG A 204 12.13 -6.08 -6.35
N TYR A 205 11.89 -5.76 -7.61
CA TYR A 205 12.70 -6.23 -8.71
C TYR A 205 13.75 -5.18 -9.09
N PHE A 206 13.30 -3.94 -9.33
CA PHE A 206 14.15 -2.78 -9.57
C PHE A 206 14.37 -1.98 -8.28
N CYS A 207 15.51 -1.31 -8.18
CA CYS A 207 15.80 -0.37 -7.10
C CYS A 207 16.49 0.87 -7.67
N PHE A 208 15.81 2.00 -7.62
CA PHE A 208 16.32 3.30 -8.04
C PHE A 208 16.90 4.08 -6.85
N ARG A 209 17.98 4.84 -7.05
CA ARG A 209 18.66 5.69 -6.07
C ARG A 209 19.00 7.05 -6.68
N GLY A 210 18.97 8.10 -5.86
CA GLY A 210 19.24 9.52 -6.18
C GLY A 210 19.82 9.84 -7.57
N ALA A 211 21.13 9.66 -7.75
CA ALA A 211 21.86 10.13 -8.93
C ALA A 211 21.56 9.39 -10.25
N SER A 212 21.08 8.15 -10.20
CA SER A 212 20.91 7.33 -11.41
C SER A 212 19.53 7.46 -12.06
N TRP A 213 18.66 8.32 -11.53
CA TRP A 213 17.25 8.41 -11.93
C TRP A 213 17.04 8.49 -13.45
N HIS A 214 17.76 9.40 -14.13
CA HIS A 214 17.62 9.65 -15.56
C HIS A 214 18.12 8.52 -16.46
N GLU A 215 19.17 7.80 -16.06
CA GLU A 215 19.69 6.67 -16.84
C GLU A 215 18.83 5.42 -16.65
N MET A 216 18.23 5.27 -15.47
CA MET A 216 17.44 4.11 -15.10
C MET A 216 16.03 4.11 -15.67
N THR A 217 15.45 5.28 -16.01
CA THR A 217 14.14 5.35 -16.68
C THR A 217 14.16 4.64 -18.04
N LYS A 218 15.23 4.78 -18.83
CA LYS A 218 15.37 4.06 -20.11
C LYS A 218 15.43 2.54 -19.94
N SER A 219 16.16 2.07 -18.92
CA SER A 219 16.28 0.63 -18.60
C SER A 219 14.97 0.04 -18.08
N LEU A 220 14.22 0.81 -17.28
CA LEU A 220 12.94 0.41 -16.70
C LEU A 220 11.90 0.08 -17.77
N GLU A 221 11.73 0.96 -18.76
CA GLU A 221 10.71 0.76 -19.80
C GLU A 221 10.99 -0.48 -20.65
N SER A 222 12.26 -0.71 -21.03
CA SER A 222 12.66 -1.90 -21.79
C SER A 222 12.46 -3.21 -21.01
N ASP A 223 12.57 -3.18 -19.68
CA ASP A 223 12.38 -4.36 -18.86
C ASP A 223 10.89 -4.59 -18.53
N ILE A 224 10.10 -3.53 -18.30
CA ILE A 224 8.64 -3.64 -18.06
C ILE A 224 7.93 -4.23 -19.28
N SER A 225 8.36 -3.89 -20.51
CA SER A 225 7.80 -4.49 -21.72
C SER A 225 8.01 -6.02 -21.79
N ASN A 226 8.93 -6.57 -20.99
CA ASN A 226 9.25 -7.99 -20.89
C ASN A 226 8.81 -8.62 -19.55
N SER A 227 7.92 -7.95 -18.80
CA SER A 227 7.52 -8.27 -17.42
C SER A 227 7.19 -9.76 -17.19
N LYS A 228 6.42 -10.40 -18.08
CA LYS A 228 6.02 -11.81 -17.99
C LYS A 228 7.22 -12.76 -18.03
N LYS A 229 8.15 -12.52 -18.96
CA LYS A 229 9.39 -13.31 -19.09
C LYS A 229 10.30 -13.11 -17.86
N LEU A 230 10.38 -11.87 -17.38
CA LEU A 230 11.15 -11.56 -16.16
C LEU A 230 10.56 -12.24 -14.93
N PHE A 231 9.23 -12.32 -14.82
CA PHE A 231 8.57 -12.99 -13.70
C PHE A 231 8.87 -14.49 -13.69
N SER A 232 8.72 -15.18 -14.81
CA SER A 232 9.06 -16.60 -14.93
C SER A 232 10.52 -16.87 -14.57
N LYS A 233 11.44 -16.03 -15.04
CA LYS A 233 12.87 -16.13 -14.68
C LYS A 233 13.11 -15.88 -13.19
N TRP A 234 12.43 -14.89 -12.61
CA TRP A 234 12.56 -14.54 -11.20
C TRP A 234 12.04 -15.63 -10.26
N LEU A 235 10.98 -16.36 -10.65
CA LEU A 235 10.46 -17.49 -9.87
C LEU A 235 11.46 -18.64 -9.71
N VAL A 236 12.31 -18.87 -10.72
CA VAL A 236 13.35 -19.93 -10.69
C VAL A 236 14.56 -19.49 -9.85
N GLN A 237 14.82 -18.19 -9.77
CA GLN A 237 15.94 -17.61 -9.00
C GLN A 237 15.50 -16.42 -8.13
N PRO A 238 14.67 -16.67 -7.09
CA PRO A 238 14.13 -15.61 -6.26
C PRO A 238 15.26 -15.00 -5.40
N GLY A 239 15.77 -13.83 -5.81
CA GLY A 239 16.81 -13.12 -5.06
C GLY A 239 17.79 -12.28 -5.89
N GLN A 240 17.90 -12.55 -7.20
CA GLN A 240 18.71 -11.72 -8.10
C GLN A 240 18.04 -10.36 -8.30
N LYS A 241 18.58 -9.32 -7.61
CA LYS A 241 18.21 -7.93 -7.84
C LYS A 241 19.01 -7.40 -9.02
N LYS A 242 18.35 -6.80 -10.02
CA LYS A 242 19.05 -6.02 -11.04
C LYS A 242 19.54 -4.73 -10.36
N GLN A 243 20.81 -4.69 -9.98
CA GLN A 243 21.44 -3.48 -9.45
C GLN A 243 21.69 -2.53 -10.63
N GLY A 244 21.14 -1.32 -10.59
CA GLY A 244 21.70 -0.21 -11.35
C GLY A 244 23.01 0.19 -10.67
N ALA A 245 24.13 0.00 -11.38
CA ALA A 245 25.51 0.43 -11.11
C ALA A 245 26.02 0.49 -9.64
N SER A 246 26.85 -0.51 -9.30
CA SER A 246 27.92 -0.69 -8.28
C SER A 246 27.83 -0.18 -6.83
N PRO A 247 28.55 -0.83 -5.88
CA PRO A 247 28.39 -0.64 -4.45
C PRO A 247 29.38 0.38 -3.88
N GLU A 248 28.88 1.33 -3.10
CA GLU A 248 29.64 1.89 -1.99
C GLU A 248 29.04 1.29 -0.71
N GLN A 249 29.85 0.50 -0.02
CA GLN A 249 29.51 -0.09 1.28
C GLN A 249 29.40 1.06 2.29
N GLU A 250 28.21 1.29 2.85
CA GLU A 250 28.09 2.06 4.09
C GLU A 250 28.87 1.30 5.18
N PRO A 251 29.80 1.96 5.91
CA PRO A 251 30.54 1.31 6.98
C PRO A 251 29.59 0.85 8.09
N PRO A 252 29.93 -0.23 8.81
CA PRO A 252 29.11 -0.70 9.93
C PRO A 252 29.00 0.39 11.01
N PRO A 253 27.86 0.47 11.73
CA PRO A 253 27.73 1.38 12.85
C PRO A 253 28.81 1.06 13.88
N SER A 254 29.61 2.06 14.23
CA SER A 254 30.56 2.01 15.34
C SER A 254 29.81 1.58 16.60
N ALA A 255 30.26 0.51 17.22
CA ALA A 255 29.85 0.14 18.56
C ALA A 255 30.26 1.29 19.50
N GLU A 256 29.29 2.06 19.97
CA GLU A 256 29.52 2.94 21.12
C GLU A 256 29.76 2.06 22.34
N THR A 257 30.92 2.27 22.92
CA THR A 257 31.42 1.59 24.10
C THR A 257 30.93 2.39 25.31
N LYS A 258 30.30 1.67 26.26
CA LYS A 258 29.86 2.07 27.61
C LYS A 258 28.57 2.89 27.73
#